data_AF-A0A530K0D8-F1
#
_entry.id   AF-A0A530K0D8-F1
#
_cell.length_a   1.000
_cell.length_b   1.000
_cell.length_c   1.000
_cell.angle_alpha   90.00
_cell.angle_beta   90.00
_cell.angle_gamma   90.00
#
_symmetry.space_group_name_H-M   'P 1'
#
loop_
_entity.id
_entity.type
_entity.pdbx_description
1 polymer ?
#
loop_
_entity_poly.entity_id
_entity_poly.type
_entity_poly.pdbx_seq_one_letter_code
_entity_poly.pdbx_strand_id
1 'polypeptide(L)'
;FALTAIRAPGDPAPAQVTAGAFDDKGRRIADATLTFSPGETTATGTMAVPFELRNDFASIALDGEHQAGAVRVLDESSKRRRVGLLSQAEADQAQPLLSPLYYIRRALQPFADLVEPSSADLADAIPQILDQKPAMIVMADIGTIPAQVRQRLVDWVDNGGTLVRFAGSRLAAVGNDDDLLPVRLRTGERSLGGALSWTTPQ
;
A
#
# COMPACT_ATOMS: atom_id res chain seq x y z
N PHE A 1 -11.71 -7.69 -7.40
CA PHE A 1 -12.49 -6.52 -6.96
C PHE A 1 -13.94 -6.99 -6.79
N ALA A 2 -14.52 -6.88 -5.60
CA ALA A 2 -15.87 -7.37 -5.34
C ALA A 2 -16.92 -6.32 -5.69
N LEU A 3 -18.04 -6.77 -6.25
CA LEU A 3 -19.16 -5.95 -6.68
C LEU A 3 -20.44 -6.47 -6.06
N THR A 4 -21.34 -5.53 -5.74
CA THR A 4 -22.69 -5.83 -5.30
C THR A 4 -23.65 -5.00 -6.14
N ALA A 5 -24.56 -5.66 -6.84
CA ALA A 5 -25.68 -5.04 -7.53
C ALA A 5 -26.95 -5.24 -6.72
N ILE A 6 -27.80 -4.22 -6.70
CA ILE A 6 -29.09 -4.23 -6.00
C ILE A 6 -30.17 -3.94 -7.03
N ARG A 7 -31.25 -4.71 -7.00
CA ARG A 7 -32.46 -4.48 -7.81
C ARG A 7 -33.66 -4.14 -6.92
N ALA A 8 -34.63 -3.43 -7.47
CA ALA A 8 -35.87 -3.14 -6.76
C ALA A 8 -36.64 -4.45 -6.42
N PRO A 9 -37.33 -4.51 -5.27
CA PRO A 9 -38.20 -5.63 -4.96
C PRO A 9 -39.41 -5.64 -5.90
N GLY A 10 -39.91 -6.83 -6.26
CA GLY A 10 -41.12 -6.99 -7.06
C GLY A 10 -40.98 -7.93 -8.26
N ASP A 11 -39.76 -8.24 -8.69
CA ASP A 11 -39.49 -9.26 -9.71
C ASP A 11 -38.72 -10.45 -9.09
N PRO A 12 -39.37 -11.60 -8.85
CA PRO A 12 -38.74 -12.76 -8.28
C PRO A 12 -37.94 -13.59 -9.31
N ALA A 13 -38.00 -13.26 -10.60
CA ALA A 13 -37.30 -14.03 -11.62
C ALA A 13 -35.77 -14.00 -11.41
N PRO A 14 -35.05 -15.08 -11.71
CA PRO A 14 -33.59 -15.03 -11.76
C PRO A 14 -33.16 -14.09 -12.89
N ALA A 15 -32.12 -13.31 -12.64
CA ALA A 15 -31.57 -12.38 -13.62
C ALA A 15 -30.05 -12.42 -13.59
N GLN A 16 -29.42 -12.21 -14.75
CA GLN A 16 -27.98 -12.12 -14.87
C GLN A 16 -27.64 -10.76 -15.47
N VAL A 17 -26.71 -10.05 -14.84
CA VAL A 17 -26.18 -8.78 -15.33
C VAL A 17 -24.67 -8.86 -15.47
N THR A 18 -24.13 -8.15 -16.44
CA THR A 18 -22.69 -8.02 -16.64
C THR A 18 -22.26 -6.61 -16.28
N ALA A 19 -21.29 -6.50 -15.39
CA ALA A 19 -20.65 -5.25 -15.03
C ALA A 19 -19.33 -5.13 -15.79
N GLY A 20 -19.13 -4.02 -16.50
CA GLY A 20 -17.86 -3.63 -17.10
C GLY A 20 -17.14 -2.58 -16.25
N ALA A 21 -15.83 -2.71 -16.07
CA ALA A 21 -14.97 -1.68 -15.52
C ALA A 21 -14.28 -0.89 -16.64
N PHE A 22 -14.22 0.42 -16.50
CA PHE A 22 -13.73 1.35 -17.51
C PHE A 22 -12.65 2.26 -16.94
N ASP A 23 -11.68 2.64 -17.77
CA ASP A 23 -10.69 3.65 -17.42
C ASP A 23 -11.17 5.09 -17.64
N ASP A 24 -10.29 6.05 -17.37
CA ASP A 24 -10.51 7.48 -17.56
C ASP A 24 -10.78 7.87 -19.03
N LYS A 25 -10.40 7.02 -19.98
CA LYS A 25 -10.64 7.17 -21.41
C LYS A 25 -11.89 6.41 -21.89
N GLY A 26 -12.62 5.76 -21.00
CA GLY A 26 -13.79 4.95 -21.32
C GLY A 26 -13.48 3.60 -21.97
N ARG A 27 -12.23 3.12 -21.90
CA ARG A 27 -11.85 1.79 -22.39
C ARG A 27 -12.26 0.74 -21.35
N ARG A 28 -12.90 -0.34 -21.80
CA ARG A 28 -13.28 -1.47 -20.94
C ARG A 28 -12.03 -2.29 -20.58
N ILE A 29 -11.77 -2.45 -19.29
CA ILE A 29 -10.60 -3.15 -18.76
C ILE A 29 -10.96 -4.55 -18.26
N ALA A 30 -12.16 -4.70 -17.68
CA ALA A 30 -12.54 -5.94 -17.00
C ALA A 30 -14.05 -6.14 -16.94
N ASP A 31 -14.43 -7.38 -16.65
CA ASP A 31 -15.80 -7.84 -16.59
C ASP A 31 -16.08 -8.65 -15.34
N ALA A 32 -17.31 -8.55 -14.85
CA ALA A 32 -17.86 -9.49 -13.89
C ALA A 32 -19.32 -9.76 -14.17
N THR A 33 -19.68 -11.04 -14.09
CA THR A 33 -21.08 -11.46 -14.10
C THR A 33 -21.61 -11.46 -12.67
N LEU A 34 -22.79 -10.89 -12.47
CA LEU A 34 -23.55 -10.97 -11.24
C LEU A 34 -24.89 -11.65 -11.51
N THR A 35 -25.24 -12.63 -10.68
CA THR A 35 -26.47 -13.40 -10.83
C THR A 35 -27.38 -13.15 -9.64
N PHE A 36 -28.59 -12.67 -9.91
CA PHE A 36 -29.68 -12.61 -8.95
C PHE A 36 -30.37 -13.98 -8.92
N SER A 37 -30.28 -14.65 -7.78
CA SER A 37 -31.06 -15.88 -7.53
C SER A 37 -32.57 -15.57 -7.47
N PRO A 38 -33.44 -16.58 -7.64
CA PRO A 38 -34.88 -16.38 -7.52
C PRO A 38 -35.26 -15.74 -6.19
N GLY A 39 -36.06 -14.67 -6.24
CA GLY A 39 -36.50 -13.91 -5.06
C GLY A 39 -35.44 -13.00 -4.41
N GLU A 40 -34.16 -13.09 -4.82
CA GLU A 40 -33.10 -12.26 -4.26
C GLU A 40 -33.07 -10.87 -4.89
N THR A 41 -32.83 -9.84 -4.09
CA THR A 41 -32.69 -8.45 -4.55
C THR A 41 -31.23 -8.00 -4.63
N THR A 42 -30.31 -8.85 -4.21
CA THR A 42 -28.87 -8.58 -4.21
C THR A 42 -28.14 -9.65 -4.99
N ALA A 43 -27.20 -9.23 -5.84
CA ALA A 43 -26.27 -10.13 -6.53
C ALA A 43 -24.84 -9.67 -6.26
N THR A 44 -23.92 -10.62 -6.10
CA THR A 44 -22.49 -10.33 -5.93
C THR A 44 -21.69 -10.95 -7.06
N GLY A 45 -20.55 -10.33 -7.38
CA GLY A 45 -19.62 -10.81 -8.38
C GLY A 45 -18.22 -10.31 -8.10
N THR A 46 -17.22 -10.95 -8.69
CA THR A 46 -15.82 -10.55 -8.52
C THR A 46 -15.18 -10.34 -9.89
N MET A 47 -14.60 -9.17 -10.11
CA MET A 47 -13.70 -8.93 -11.24
C MET A 47 -12.31 -9.44 -10.87
N ALA A 48 -11.86 -10.47 -11.58
CA ALA A 48 -10.52 -11.02 -11.48
C ALA A 48 -9.58 -10.22 -12.38
N VAL A 49 -8.94 -9.20 -11.80
CA VAL A 49 -7.91 -8.40 -12.47
C VAL A 49 -6.67 -8.27 -11.60
N PRO A 50 -5.47 -8.21 -12.21
CA PRO A 50 -4.28 -7.71 -11.54
C PRO A 50 -4.54 -6.33 -10.92
N PHE A 51 -3.88 -6.04 -9.79
CA PHE A 51 -4.14 -4.78 -9.08
C PHE A 51 -3.67 -3.57 -9.89
N GLU A 52 -2.70 -3.73 -10.79
CA GLU A 52 -2.25 -2.69 -11.70
C GLU A 52 -3.41 -2.21 -12.57
N LEU A 53 -4.12 -3.14 -13.22
CA LEU A 53 -5.29 -2.84 -14.05
C LEU A 53 -6.48 -2.37 -13.22
N ARG A 54 -6.63 -2.87 -11.98
CA ARG A 54 -7.64 -2.38 -11.04
C ARG A 54 -7.46 -0.89 -10.74
N ASN A 55 -6.22 -0.41 -10.62
CA ASN A 55 -5.95 0.99 -10.31
C ASN A 55 -6.32 1.94 -11.46
N ASP A 56 -6.46 1.41 -12.68
CA ASP A 56 -6.93 2.16 -13.84
C ASP A 56 -8.45 2.28 -13.88
N PHE A 57 -9.20 1.60 -13.00
CA PHE A 57 -10.66 1.70 -12.98
C PHE A 57 -11.10 3.11 -12.55
N ALA A 58 -11.79 3.81 -13.45
CA ALA A 58 -12.44 5.09 -13.19
C ALA A 58 -13.94 4.92 -12.92
N SER A 59 -14.59 3.96 -13.56
CA SER A 59 -16.01 3.68 -13.34
C SER A 59 -16.38 2.24 -13.61
N ILE A 60 -17.49 1.80 -13.03
CA ILE A 60 -18.12 0.50 -13.27
C ILE A 60 -19.53 0.73 -13.78
N ALA A 61 -19.91 0.10 -14.88
CA ALA A 61 -21.26 0.21 -15.46
C ALA A 61 -21.86 -1.17 -15.70
N LEU A 62 -23.18 -1.30 -15.52
CA LEU A 62 -23.92 -2.48 -15.94
C LEU A 62 -24.27 -2.38 -17.43
N ASP A 63 -24.01 -3.45 -18.17
CA ASP A 63 -24.32 -3.52 -19.59
C ASP A 63 -25.84 -3.47 -19.84
N GLY A 64 -26.25 -2.73 -20.87
CA GLY A 64 -27.66 -2.60 -21.27
C GLY A 64 -28.49 -1.64 -20.42
N GLU A 65 -27.98 -1.22 -19.26
CA GLU A 65 -28.67 -0.37 -18.29
C GLU A 65 -28.26 1.10 -18.42
N HIS A 66 -29.13 1.93 -19.00
CA HIS A 66 -28.85 3.34 -19.31
C HIS A 66 -29.37 4.31 -18.23
N GLN A 67 -29.16 3.98 -16.95
CA GLN A 67 -29.65 4.78 -15.82
C GLN A 67 -28.52 5.13 -14.85
N ALA A 68 -28.70 6.21 -14.08
CA ALA A 68 -27.70 6.67 -13.12
C ALA A 68 -27.35 5.62 -12.04
N GLY A 69 -28.32 4.76 -11.68
CA GLY A 69 -28.10 3.65 -10.73
C GLY A 69 -27.24 2.52 -11.28
N ALA A 70 -27.01 2.46 -12.60
CA ALA A 70 -26.24 1.42 -13.25
C ALA A 70 -24.75 1.77 -13.38
N VAL A 71 -24.35 3.01 -13.04
CA VAL A 71 -22.97 3.49 -13.15
C VAL A 71 -22.45 3.91 -11.77
N ARG A 72 -21.29 3.39 -11.38
CA ARG A 72 -20.56 3.78 -10.17
C ARG A 72 -19.21 4.36 -10.56
N VAL A 73 -19.01 5.65 -10.29
CA VAL A 73 -17.69 6.28 -10.40
C VAL A 73 -16.85 5.90 -9.18
N LEU A 74 -15.59 5.54 -9.42
CA LEU A 74 -14.62 5.18 -8.39
C LEU A 74 -13.71 6.37 -8.10
N ASP A 75 -13.31 6.49 -6.84
CA ASP A 75 -12.38 7.52 -6.37
C ASP A 75 -10.98 6.93 -6.11
N GLU A 76 -10.02 7.78 -5.70
CA GLU A 76 -8.67 7.33 -5.34
C GLU A 76 -8.65 6.33 -4.19
N SER A 77 -9.67 6.32 -3.31
CA SER A 77 -9.77 5.32 -2.22
C SER A 77 -9.92 3.88 -2.73
N SER A 78 -10.38 3.73 -3.97
CA SER A 78 -10.57 2.44 -4.64
C SER A 78 -9.28 1.88 -5.25
N LYS A 79 -8.24 2.72 -5.40
CA LYS A 79 -6.92 2.38 -5.95
C LYS A 79 -5.98 1.93 -4.84
N ARG A 80 -5.40 0.74 -4.95
CA ARG A 80 -4.42 0.23 -4.00
C ARG A 80 -3.03 0.49 -4.54
N ARG A 81 -2.26 1.33 -3.85
CA ARG A 81 -0.86 1.58 -4.20
C ARG A 81 0.02 0.48 -3.61
N ARG A 82 1.01 0.06 -4.38
CA ARG A 82 2.03 -0.88 -3.92
C ARG A 82 3.06 -0.14 -3.08
N VAL A 83 3.31 -0.63 -1.87
CA VAL A 83 4.26 -0.06 -0.92
C VAL A 83 5.29 -1.12 -0.55
N GLY A 84 6.56 -0.83 -0.83
CA GLY A 84 7.68 -1.67 -0.42
C GLY A 84 8.04 -1.43 1.03
N LEU A 85 8.17 -2.48 1.83
CA LEU A 85 8.61 -2.40 3.22
C LEU A 85 9.99 -3.04 3.36
N LEU A 86 10.92 -2.30 3.96
CA LEU A 86 12.30 -2.73 4.18
C LEU A 86 12.70 -2.45 5.63
N SER A 87 13.35 -3.42 6.26
CA SER A 87 13.99 -3.26 7.56
C SER A 87 15.21 -4.17 7.66
N GLN A 88 16.26 -3.73 8.35
CA GLN A 88 17.43 -4.57 8.64
C GLN A 88 17.33 -5.28 10.02
N ALA A 89 16.23 -5.12 10.74
CA ALA A 89 15.99 -5.86 11.97
C ALA A 89 15.25 -7.17 11.63
N GLU A 90 15.76 -8.28 12.13
CA GLU A 90 14.99 -9.53 12.12
C GLU A 90 13.78 -9.35 13.04
N ALA A 91 12.59 -9.54 12.49
CA ALA A 91 11.40 -9.65 13.30
C ALA A 91 11.46 -11.02 13.98
N ASP A 92 11.77 -11.07 15.27
CA ASP A 92 11.54 -12.29 16.04
C ASP A 92 10.03 -12.58 16.01
N GLN A 93 9.64 -13.69 15.38
CA GLN A 93 8.23 -14.08 15.25
C GLN A 93 7.58 -14.27 16.63
N ALA A 94 8.38 -14.55 17.67
CA ALA A 94 7.91 -14.66 19.04
C ALA A 94 7.54 -13.29 19.66
N GLN A 95 8.10 -12.18 19.15
CA GLN A 95 7.90 -10.82 19.68
C GLN A 95 7.59 -9.82 18.56
N PRO A 96 6.43 -9.97 17.89
CA PRO A 96 6.11 -9.17 16.70
C PRO A 96 6.03 -7.67 16.99
N LEU A 97 5.69 -7.26 18.21
CA LEU A 97 5.60 -5.85 18.60
C LEU A 97 6.94 -5.11 18.60
N LEU A 98 8.05 -5.85 18.63
CA LEU A 98 9.40 -5.27 18.55
C LEU A 98 9.88 -5.12 17.10
N SER A 99 9.15 -5.68 16.13
CA SER A 99 9.49 -5.51 14.72
C SER A 99 9.28 -4.06 14.29
N PRO A 100 10.28 -3.39 13.68
CA PRO A 100 10.14 -2.03 13.18
C PRO A 100 8.99 -1.86 12.17
N LEU A 101 8.62 -2.92 11.46
CA LEU A 101 7.58 -2.90 10.44
C LEU A 101 6.18 -3.25 10.97
N TYR A 102 6.03 -3.73 12.21
CA TYR A 102 4.74 -4.24 12.70
C TYR A 102 3.61 -3.22 12.63
N TYR A 103 3.82 -2.04 13.22
CA TYR A 103 2.82 -0.99 13.23
C TYR A 103 2.65 -0.31 11.87
N ILE A 104 3.73 -0.23 11.07
CA ILE A 104 3.69 0.30 9.70
C ILE A 104 2.77 -0.58 8.83
N ARG A 105 2.96 -1.90 8.88
CA ARG A 105 2.13 -2.88 8.16
C ARG A 105 0.66 -2.73 8.53
N ARG A 106 0.37 -2.64 9.84
CA ARG A 106 -1.00 -2.51 10.35
C ARG A 106 -1.65 -1.17 10.01
N ALA A 107 -0.89 -0.09 9.94
CA ALA A 107 -1.39 1.23 9.56
C ALA A 107 -1.72 1.32 8.06
N LEU A 108 -0.96 0.62 7.22
CA LEU A 108 -1.15 0.63 5.77
C LEU A 108 -2.19 -0.40 5.29
N GLN A 109 -2.43 -1.47 6.03
CA GLN A 109 -3.51 -2.41 5.73
C GLN A 109 -4.87 -1.88 6.20
N PRO A 110 -5.96 -2.03 5.42
CA PRO A 110 -6.09 -2.74 4.14
C PRO A 110 -5.97 -1.83 2.89
N PHE A 111 -5.35 -0.66 3.03
CA PHE A 111 -5.37 0.42 2.05
C PHE A 111 -4.27 0.30 0.98
N ALA A 112 -3.18 -0.39 1.29
CA ALA A 112 -2.06 -0.61 0.38
C ALA A 112 -1.83 -2.11 0.08
N ASP A 113 -1.21 -2.39 -1.06
CA ASP A 113 -0.60 -3.69 -1.35
C ASP A 113 0.84 -3.66 -0.84
N LEU A 114 1.13 -4.47 0.18
CA LEU A 114 2.43 -4.44 0.86
C LEU A 114 3.32 -5.51 0.26
N VAL A 115 4.51 -5.11 -0.19
CA VAL A 115 5.53 -6.01 -0.72
C VAL A 115 6.76 -5.97 0.18
N GLU A 116 7.22 -7.16 0.57
CA GLU A 116 8.40 -7.37 1.40
C GLU A 116 9.40 -8.22 0.60
N PRO A 117 10.71 -7.96 0.70
CA PRO A 117 11.73 -8.74 0.00
C PRO A 117 11.81 -10.15 0.56
N SER A 118 12.33 -11.10 -0.22
CA SER A 118 12.62 -12.44 0.26
C SER A 118 13.96 -12.52 1.02
N SER A 119 14.87 -11.60 0.74
CA SER A 119 16.18 -11.50 1.38
C SER A 119 16.21 -10.37 2.41
N ALA A 120 16.95 -10.58 3.51
CA ALA A 120 17.24 -9.53 4.49
C ALA A 120 18.44 -8.65 4.07
N ASP A 121 19.24 -9.10 3.10
CA ASP A 121 20.36 -8.31 2.58
C ASP A 121 19.83 -7.17 1.69
N LEU A 122 20.16 -5.93 2.04
CA LEU A 122 19.75 -4.75 1.27
C LEU A 122 20.28 -4.72 -0.16
N ALA A 123 21.43 -5.37 -0.41
CA ALA A 123 21.98 -5.49 -1.76
C ALA A 123 21.03 -6.23 -2.70
N ASP A 124 20.25 -7.17 -2.17
CA ASP A 124 19.27 -7.95 -2.93
C ASP A 124 17.84 -7.40 -2.75
N ALA A 125 17.50 -7.01 -1.52
CA ALA A 125 16.16 -6.58 -1.14
C ALA A 125 15.72 -5.30 -1.86
N ILE A 126 16.61 -4.31 -2.00
CA ILE A 126 16.28 -3.05 -2.68
C ILE A 126 15.95 -3.29 -4.16
N PRO A 127 16.78 -3.98 -4.96
CA PRO A 127 16.44 -4.38 -6.32
C PRO A 127 15.11 -5.13 -6.43
N GLN A 128 14.90 -6.14 -5.57
CA GLN A 128 13.66 -6.93 -5.57
C GLN A 128 12.42 -6.04 -5.37
N ILE A 129 12.47 -5.13 -4.40
CA ILE A 129 11.38 -4.18 -4.15
C ILE A 129 11.20 -3.24 -5.35
N LEU A 130 12.27 -2.68 -5.89
CA LEU A 130 12.20 -1.76 -7.03
C LEU A 130 11.65 -2.43 -8.30
N ASP A 131 11.98 -3.70 -8.55
CA ASP A 131 11.47 -4.49 -9.67
C ASP A 131 9.95 -4.69 -9.62
N GLN A 132 9.37 -4.63 -8.41
CA GLN A 132 7.92 -4.66 -8.21
C GLN A 132 7.24 -3.31 -8.49
N LYS A 133 7.98 -2.27 -8.91
CA LYS A 133 7.48 -0.92 -9.25
C LYS A 133 6.55 -0.32 -8.17
N PRO A 134 7.00 -0.22 -6.91
CA PRO A 134 6.19 0.37 -5.85
C PRO A 134 6.05 1.88 -6.08
N ALA A 135 4.93 2.44 -5.65
CA ALA A 135 4.73 3.89 -5.62
C ALA A 135 5.47 4.53 -4.43
N MET A 136 5.67 3.76 -3.35
CA MET A 136 6.33 4.18 -2.12
C MET A 136 7.21 3.07 -1.57
N ILE A 137 8.32 3.44 -0.96
CA ILE A 137 9.17 2.53 -0.20
C ILE A 137 9.28 3.09 1.22
N VAL A 138 9.05 2.24 2.21
CA VAL A 138 9.22 2.53 3.63
C VAL A 138 10.41 1.75 4.16
N MET A 139 11.40 2.47 4.67
CA MET A 139 12.60 1.91 5.30
C MET A 139 12.53 2.15 6.80
N ALA A 140 12.52 1.08 7.59
CA ALA A 140 12.48 1.16 9.04
C ALA A 140 13.86 0.82 9.65
N ASP A 141 14.46 1.82 10.32
CA ASP A 141 15.78 1.73 10.96
C ASP A 141 16.88 1.17 10.05
N ILE A 142 16.92 1.66 8.81
CA ILE A 142 17.98 1.33 7.86
C ILE A 142 19.02 2.45 7.91
N GLY A 143 20.25 2.09 8.24
CA GLY A 143 21.41 2.98 8.16
C GLY A 143 21.93 3.07 6.72
N THR A 144 23.14 2.57 6.52
CA THR A 144 23.86 2.64 5.24
C THR A 144 23.18 1.78 4.18
N ILE A 145 22.88 2.39 3.03
CA ILE A 145 22.47 1.67 1.83
C ILE A 145 23.72 1.22 1.07
N PRO A 146 23.80 -0.05 0.61
CA PRO A 146 24.95 -0.51 -0.16
C PRO A 146 25.17 0.31 -1.44
N ALA A 147 26.43 0.68 -1.70
CA ALA A 147 26.79 1.56 -2.82
C ALA A 147 26.30 1.02 -4.18
N GLN A 148 26.30 -0.30 -4.37
CA GLN A 148 25.89 -0.96 -5.61
C GLN A 148 24.41 -0.76 -5.98
N VAL A 149 23.53 -0.50 -5.00
CA VAL A 149 22.08 -0.32 -5.22
C VAL A 149 21.61 1.09 -4.92
N ARG A 150 22.45 1.91 -4.30
CA ARG A 150 22.13 3.28 -3.90
C ARG A 150 21.66 4.13 -5.08
N GLN A 151 22.42 4.14 -6.18
CA GLN A 151 22.09 4.97 -7.33
C GLN A 151 20.70 4.62 -7.89
N ARG A 152 20.39 3.33 -7.97
CA ARG A 152 19.09 2.86 -8.45
C ARG A 152 17.91 3.34 -7.59
N LEU A 153 18.12 3.45 -6.27
CA LEU A 153 17.12 3.99 -5.36
C LEU A 153 16.97 5.52 -5.51
N VAL A 154 18.09 6.24 -5.64
CA VAL A 154 18.08 7.69 -5.91
C VAL A 154 17.35 7.98 -7.22
N ASP A 155 17.70 7.29 -8.29
CA ASP A 155 17.04 7.43 -9.59
C ASP A 155 15.53 7.17 -9.48
N TRP A 156 15.10 6.19 -8.69
CA TRP A 156 13.68 5.91 -8.47
C TRP A 156 12.97 7.05 -7.72
N VAL A 157 13.60 7.64 -6.70
CA VAL A 157 13.06 8.83 -6.00
C VAL A 157 12.95 10.01 -6.96
N ASP A 158 13.99 10.27 -7.75
CA ASP A 158 14.03 11.36 -8.74
C ASP A 158 12.97 11.20 -9.83
N ASN A 159 12.62 9.96 -10.19
CA ASN A 159 11.53 9.63 -11.10
C ASN A 159 10.13 9.66 -10.44
N GLY A 160 10.00 10.23 -9.23
CA GLY A 160 8.73 10.45 -8.53
C GLY A 160 8.36 9.38 -7.50
N GLY A 161 9.27 8.45 -7.20
CA GLY A 161 9.12 7.49 -6.11
C GLY A 161 9.10 8.17 -4.75
N THR A 162 8.19 7.77 -3.86
CA THR A 162 8.13 8.34 -2.50
C THR A 162 8.89 7.47 -1.50
N LEU A 163 10.04 7.96 -1.02
CA LEU A 163 10.80 7.29 0.04
C LEU A 163 10.42 7.82 1.42
N VAL A 164 10.04 6.91 2.32
CA VAL A 164 9.81 7.21 3.75
C VAL A 164 10.85 6.48 4.57
N ARG A 165 11.68 7.22 5.31
CA ARG A 165 12.70 6.65 6.21
C ARG A 165 12.30 6.90 7.65
N PHE A 166 11.93 5.84 8.37
CA PHE A 166 11.72 5.92 9.81
C PHE A 166 13.07 5.90 10.53
N ALA A 167 13.25 6.90 11.39
CA ALA A 167 14.44 7.00 12.22
C ALA A 167 14.55 5.84 13.21
N GLY A 168 15.79 5.50 13.55
CA GLY A 168 16.15 4.50 14.55
C GLY A 168 17.64 4.59 14.85
N SER A 169 18.16 3.70 15.70
CA SER A 169 19.55 3.76 16.17
C SER A 169 20.54 3.55 15.04
N ARG A 170 20.24 2.69 14.05
CA ARG A 170 21.12 2.45 12.90
C ARG A 170 21.14 3.63 11.96
N LEU A 171 19.98 4.23 11.68
CA LEU A 171 19.91 5.42 10.82
C LEU A 171 20.63 6.62 11.48
N ALA A 172 20.44 6.82 12.78
CA ALA A 172 21.09 7.90 13.52
C ALA A 172 22.63 7.76 13.58
N ALA A 173 23.15 6.53 13.59
CA ALA A 173 24.59 6.26 13.68
C ALA A 173 25.37 6.62 12.41
N VAL A 174 24.74 6.57 11.24
CA VAL A 174 25.41 6.80 9.94
C VAL A 174 25.51 8.28 9.59
N GLY A 175 24.67 9.14 10.16
CA GLY A 175 24.66 10.57 9.91
C GLY A 175 23.71 10.99 8.78
N ASN A 176 23.99 12.12 8.13
CA ASN A 176 23.12 12.65 7.07
C ASN A 176 23.37 11.95 5.73
N ASP A 177 22.31 11.79 4.94
CA ASP A 177 22.35 11.29 3.56
C ASP A 177 21.64 12.33 2.68
N ASP A 178 22.40 13.27 2.12
CA ASP A 178 21.83 14.46 1.44
C ASP A 178 20.90 14.10 0.25
N ASP A 179 21.06 12.92 -0.36
CA ASP A 179 20.24 12.51 -1.50
C ASP A 179 18.95 11.78 -1.07
N LEU A 180 18.96 11.10 0.09
CA LEU A 180 17.86 10.22 0.52
C LEU A 180 17.23 10.63 1.87
N LEU A 181 17.71 11.73 2.45
CA LEU A 181 17.14 12.38 3.62
C LEU A 181 16.95 13.88 3.33
N PRO A 182 15.72 14.39 3.39
CA PRO A 182 15.46 15.80 3.11
C PRO A 182 16.01 16.75 4.19
N VAL A 183 16.35 16.21 5.37
CA VAL A 183 16.84 16.97 6.52
C VAL A 183 17.90 16.20 7.28
N ARG A 184 18.81 16.97 7.91
CA ARG A 184 19.80 16.43 8.84
C ARG A 184 19.13 15.84 10.07
N LEU A 185 19.45 14.58 10.36
CA LEU A 185 19.01 13.93 11.59
C LEU A 185 19.78 14.46 12.78
N ARG A 186 19.08 14.68 13.89
CA ARG A 186 19.71 15.07 15.15
C ARG A 186 20.54 13.91 15.68
N THR A 187 21.82 14.15 15.89
CA THR A 187 22.74 13.18 16.50
C THR A 187 22.59 13.21 18.02
N GLY A 188 22.52 12.02 18.64
CA GLY A 188 22.47 11.85 20.10
C GLY A 188 21.09 11.45 20.64
N GLU A 189 21.10 10.76 21.78
CA GLU A 189 19.88 10.43 22.53
C GLU A 189 19.19 11.73 22.98
N ARG A 190 17.85 11.73 23.03
CA ARG A 190 17.16 12.67 23.92
C ARG A 190 17.61 12.30 25.32
N SER A 191 18.65 12.95 25.82
CA SER A 191 18.89 13.01 27.24
C SER A 191 17.63 13.60 27.85
N LEU A 192 16.81 12.72 28.44
CA LEU A 192 15.78 13.09 29.40
C LEU A 192 16.45 13.41 30.75
N GLY A 193 17.73 13.83 30.76
CA GLY A 193 18.40 14.41 31.91
C GLY A 193 18.00 15.87 32.08
N GLY A 194 16.75 16.11 32.46
CA GLY A 194 16.24 17.43 32.85
C GLY A 194 15.55 17.36 34.20
N ALA A 195 16.19 17.91 35.24
CA ALA A 195 15.66 18.36 36.55
C ALA A 195 14.63 17.49 37.33
N LEU A 196 14.38 16.24 36.94
CA LEU A 196 13.48 15.30 37.63
C LEU A 196 14.19 13.98 37.97
N SER A 197 15.49 14.05 38.25
CA SER A 197 16.17 13.03 39.05
C SER A 197 15.66 13.19 40.47
N TRP A 198 14.62 12.45 40.84
CA TRP A 198 14.16 12.34 42.21
C TRP A 198 15.21 11.56 43.00
N THR A 199 16.24 12.24 43.49
CA THR A 199 16.99 11.76 44.64
C THR A 199 16.11 11.95 45.88
N THR A 200 15.96 10.89 46.68
CA THR A 200 15.21 10.87 47.94
C THR A 200 15.58 12.08 48.82
N PRO A 201 14.65 12.97 49.19
CA PRO A 201 14.94 14.00 50.18
C PRO A 201 15.11 13.33 51.55
N GLN A 202 16.08 13.82 52.34
CA GLN A 202 16.24 13.41 53.74
C GLN A 202 15.03 13.78 54.59
#